data_AF-A0AAJ1RU21-F1
#
_entry.id   AF-A0AAJ1RU21-F1
#
_cell.length_a   1.000
_cell.length_b   1.000
_cell.length_c   1.000
_cell.angle_alpha   90.00
_cell.angle_beta   90.00
_cell.angle_gamma   90.00
#
_symmetry.space_group_name_H-M   'P 1'
#
loop_
_entity.id
_entity.type
_entity.pdbx_description
1 polymer ?
#
loop_
_entity_poly.entity_id
_entity_poly.type
_entity_poly.pdbx_seq_one_letter_code
_entity_poly.pdbx_strand_id
1 'polypeptide(L)'
;MADEYVVSVASDEEPGEASALGVIGVIWHELSGGIGPWGALRPLVALALSFVPFLYLGQHFNRQHRKAFGCFVIQLPLIFSVVLWPVLFIWSVIDAWWVSSGIVAKAESD
;
A
#
# COMPACT_ATOMS: atom_id res chain seq x y z
N MET A 1 -56.86 -31.36 -13.14
CA MET A 1 -56.25 -30.52 -12.09
C MET A 1 -55.56 -29.39 -12.82
N ALA A 2 -56.11 -28.19 -12.74
CA ALA A 2 -55.50 -26.99 -13.30
C ALA A 2 -54.67 -26.37 -12.18
N ASP A 3 -53.36 -26.28 -12.36
CA ASP A 3 -52.48 -25.60 -11.42
C ASP A 3 -52.76 -24.10 -11.46
N GLU A 4 -53.30 -23.58 -10.37
CA GLU A 4 -53.53 -22.18 -10.12
C GLU A 4 -52.18 -21.48 -9.93
N TYR A 5 -51.69 -20.85 -10.99
CA TYR A 5 -50.50 -20.01 -10.93
C TYR A 5 -50.82 -18.71 -10.19
N VAL A 6 -50.59 -18.72 -8.88
CA VAL A 6 -50.70 -17.53 -8.04
C VAL A 6 -49.51 -16.62 -8.34
N VAL A 7 -49.74 -15.60 -9.18
CA VAL A 7 -48.78 -14.51 -9.40
C VAL A 7 -48.83 -13.60 -8.17
N SER A 8 -47.91 -13.80 -7.23
CA SER A 8 -47.66 -12.83 -6.16
C SER A 8 -47.01 -11.60 -6.78
N VAL A 9 -47.80 -10.55 -7.02
CA VAL A 9 -47.24 -9.21 -7.25
C VAL A 9 -46.46 -8.86 -5.99
N ALA A 10 -45.13 -8.77 -6.12
CA ALA A 10 -44.30 -8.22 -5.07
C ALA A 10 -44.88 -6.85 -4.74
N SER A 11 -45.34 -6.68 -3.51
CA SER A 11 -45.80 -5.38 -3.03
C SER A 11 -44.68 -4.40 -3.33
N ASP A 12 -44.94 -3.42 -4.20
CA ASP A 12 -44.12 -2.23 -4.29
C ASP A 12 -44.22 -1.58 -2.91
N GLU A 13 -43.26 -1.90 -2.05
CA GLU A 13 -43.03 -1.16 -0.82
C GLU A 13 -42.69 0.25 -1.29
N GLU A 14 -43.67 1.15 -1.22
CA GLU A 14 -43.45 2.56 -1.52
C GLU A 14 -42.21 3.00 -0.74
N PRO A 15 -41.15 3.50 -1.41
CA PRO A 15 -39.95 3.89 -0.72
C PRO A 15 -40.31 5.10 0.15
N GLY A 16 -40.57 4.82 1.43
CA GLY A 16 -40.72 5.85 2.45
C GLY A 16 -39.53 6.78 2.32
N GLU A 17 -39.83 8.04 2.00
CA GLU A 17 -38.96 9.20 1.90
C GLU A 17 -37.48 8.87 1.63
N ALA A 18 -37.00 9.09 0.39
CA ALA A 18 -35.62 8.80 -0.04
C ALA A 18 -34.58 9.41 0.90
N SER A 19 -34.26 8.69 1.97
CA SER A 19 -33.30 9.09 2.97
C SER A 19 -31.93 9.00 2.34
N ALA A 20 -31.06 9.96 2.61
CA ALA A 20 -29.69 9.97 2.10
C ALA A 20 -28.96 8.63 2.37
N LEU A 21 -29.32 7.96 3.47
CA LEU A 21 -28.80 6.65 3.83
C LEU A 21 -29.31 5.52 2.92
N GLY A 22 -30.56 5.58 2.45
CA GLY A 22 -31.12 4.64 1.49
C GLY A 22 -30.45 4.75 0.12
N VAL A 23 -30.19 5.98 -0.33
CA VAL A 23 -29.47 6.24 -1.60
C VAL A 23 -28.03 5.71 -1.54
N ILE A 24 -27.33 5.92 -0.41
CA ILE A 24 -25.98 5.37 -0.20
C ILE A 24 -26.00 3.83 -0.20
N GLY A 25 -27.02 3.20 0.40
CA GLY A 25 -27.18 1.74 0.41
C GLY A 25 -27.38 1.16 -0.99
N VAL A 26 -28.17 1.82 -1.84
CA VAL A 26 -28.37 1.43 -3.24
C VAL A 26 -27.09 1.59 -4.06
N ILE A 27 -26.39 2.73 -3.92
CA ILE A 27 -25.09 2.95 -4.57
C ILE A 27 -24.09 1.88 -4.15
N TRP A 28 -24.04 1.55 -2.86
CA TRP A 28 -23.17 0.50 -2.34
C TRP A 28 -23.50 -0.86 -2.95
N HIS A 29 -24.80 -1.21 -3.05
CA HIS A 29 -25.24 -2.49 -3.60
C HIS A 29 -24.93 -2.61 -5.11
N GLU A 30 -25.15 -1.55 -5.89
CA GLU A 30 -24.77 -1.49 -7.32
C GLU A 30 -23.24 -1.59 -7.48
N LEU A 31 -22.48 -0.86 -6.67
CA LEU A 31 -21.01 -0.86 -6.70
C LEU A 31 -20.42 -2.21 -6.26
N SER A 32 -21.03 -2.89 -5.29
CA SER A 32 -20.61 -4.21 -4.80
C SER A 32 -21.15 -5.38 -5.62
N GLY A 33 -22.26 -5.17 -6.34
CA GLY A 33 -22.88 -6.19 -7.18
C GLY A 33 -22.21 -6.38 -8.54
N GLY A 34 -21.48 -5.36 -9.02
CA GLY A 34 -20.74 -5.42 -10.28
C GLY A 34 -19.32 -5.99 -10.15
N ILE A 35 -18.96 -6.92 -11.03
CA ILE A 35 -17.56 -7.36 -11.24
C ILE A 35 -16.67 -6.20 -11.75
N GLY A 36 -17.28 -5.18 -12.37
CA GLY A 36 -16.59 -4.06 -13.03
C GLY A 36 -15.83 -3.09 -12.10
N PRO A 37 -16.47 -2.47 -11.09
CA PRO A 37 -15.84 -1.43 -10.27
C PRO A 37 -14.65 -1.95 -9.44
N TRP A 38 -14.81 -3.11 -8.80
CA TRP A 38 -13.75 -3.71 -7.98
C TRP A 38 -12.59 -4.27 -8.83
N GLY A 39 -12.87 -4.73 -10.04
CA GLY A 39 -11.85 -5.10 -11.02
C GLY A 39 -10.99 -3.91 -11.46
N ALA A 40 -11.62 -2.76 -11.69
CA ALA A 40 -10.95 -1.51 -12.06
C ALA A 40 -10.21 -0.84 -10.89
N LEU A 41 -10.62 -1.09 -9.64
CA LEU A 41 -9.93 -0.60 -8.45
C LEU A 41 -8.57 -1.27 -8.23
N ARG A 42 -8.45 -2.54 -8.61
CA ARG A 42 -7.23 -3.35 -8.44
C ARG A 42 -5.95 -2.70 -9.01
N PRO A 43 -5.90 -2.19 -10.25
CA PRO A 43 -4.72 -1.48 -10.77
C PRO A 43 -4.45 -0.16 -10.06
N LEU A 44 -5.47 0.58 -9.62
CA LEU A 44 -5.29 1.83 -8.85
C LEU A 44 -4.63 1.57 -7.50
N VAL A 45 -5.09 0.54 -6.79
CA VAL A 45 -4.47 0.12 -5.52
C VAL A 45 -3.05 -0.36 -5.75
N ALA A 46 -2.80 -1.16 -6.79
CA ALA A 46 -1.45 -1.60 -7.14
C ALA A 46 -0.51 -0.43 -7.44
N LEU A 47 -1.00 0.62 -8.12
CA LEU A 47 -0.25 1.84 -8.40
C LEU A 47 0.04 2.62 -7.12
N ALA A 48 -0.95 2.83 -6.26
CA ALA A 48 -0.77 3.49 -4.98
C ALA A 48 0.29 2.77 -4.11
N LEU A 49 0.19 1.44 -4.04
CA LEU A 49 1.16 0.60 -3.34
C LEU A 49 2.57 0.63 -3.96
N SER A 50 2.69 0.95 -5.25
CA SER A 50 3.98 1.04 -5.93
C SER A 50 4.79 2.30 -5.57
N PHE A 51 4.16 3.30 -4.95
CA PHE A 51 4.87 4.49 -4.46
C PHE A 51 5.76 4.21 -3.25
N VAL A 52 5.59 3.07 -2.58
CA VAL A 52 6.52 2.64 -1.55
C VAL A 52 7.72 1.97 -2.25
N PRO A 53 8.88 2.64 -2.33
CA PRO A 53 10.03 2.10 -3.05
C PRO A 53 10.57 0.87 -2.33
N PHE A 54 11.38 0.08 -3.05
CA PHE A 54 12.10 -1.10 -2.56
C PHE A 54 11.25 -2.30 -2.12
N LEU A 55 9.97 -2.12 -1.81
CA LEU A 55 9.13 -3.22 -1.30
C LEU A 55 8.28 -3.90 -2.39
N TYR A 56 8.10 -3.26 -3.56
CA TYR A 56 7.36 -3.84 -4.69
C TYR A 56 5.95 -4.34 -4.33
N LEU A 57 5.23 -3.62 -3.46
CA LEU A 57 3.90 -4.03 -2.97
C LEU A 57 2.88 -4.17 -4.11
N GLY A 58 2.94 -3.32 -5.14
CA GLY A 58 2.07 -3.45 -6.31
C GLY A 58 2.25 -4.79 -7.05
N GLN A 59 3.47 -5.32 -7.12
CA GLN A 59 3.75 -6.63 -7.71
C GLN A 59 3.30 -7.78 -6.80
N HIS A 60 3.46 -7.64 -5.47
CA HIS A 60 2.94 -8.60 -4.49
C HIS A 60 1.41 -8.68 -4.52
N PHE A 61 0.74 -7.53 -4.60
CA PHE A 61 -0.71 -7.43 -4.71
C PHE A 61 -1.23 -8.11 -5.99
N ASN A 62 -0.47 -8.03 -7.09
CA ASN A 62 -0.80 -8.74 -8.32
C ASN A 62 -0.33 -10.21 -8.35
N ARG A 63 0.13 -10.76 -7.22
CA ARG A 63 0.67 -12.14 -7.09
C ARG A 63 1.88 -12.42 -7.99
N GLN A 64 2.62 -11.39 -8.40
CA GLN A 64 3.81 -11.47 -9.26
C GLN A 64 5.10 -11.50 -8.42
N HIS A 65 5.18 -12.42 -7.45
CA HIS A 65 6.30 -12.50 -6.49
C HIS A 65 7.66 -12.72 -7.17
N ARG A 66 7.70 -13.50 -8.26
CA ARG A 66 8.95 -13.75 -9.01
C ARG A 66 9.49 -12.47 -9.66
N LYS A 67 8.60 -11.63 -10.20
CA LYS A 67 8.96 -10.34 -10.78
C LYS A 67 9.39 -9.36 -9.69
N ALA A 68 8.65 -9.31 -8.58
CA ALA A 68 9.01 -8.49 -7.43
C ALA A 68 10.42 -8.84 -6.90
N PHE A 69 10.71 -10.13 -6.72
CA PHE A 69 12.00 -10.60 -6.23
C PHE A 69 13.14 -10.28 -7.20
N GLY A 70 12.95 -10.53 -8.50
CA GLY A 70 13.96 -10.20 -9.51
C GLY A 70 14.31 -8.70 -9.51
N CYS A 71 13.30 -7.84 -9.39
CA CYS A 71 13.54 -6.40 -9.29
C CYS A 71 14.22 -6.03 -7.96
N PHE A 72 13.80 -6.62 -6.84
CA PHE A 72 14.40 -6.39 -5.52
C PHE A 72 15.90 -6.69 -5.48
N VAL A 73 16.30 -7.84 -6.05
CA VAL A 73 17.72 -8.25 -6.10
C VAL A 73 18.55 -7.23 -6.89
N ILE A 74 18.02 -6.72 -8.01
CA ILE A 74 18.71 -5.70 -8.83
C ILE A 74 18.85 -4.37 -8.07
N GLN A 75 17.95 -4.06 -7.14
CA GLN A 75 18.00 -2.85 -6.32
C GLN A 75 18.87 -2.96 -5.07
N LEU A 76 19.40 -4.13 -4.71
CA LEU A 76 20.28 -4.28 -3.54
C LEU A 76 21.40 -3.22 -3.48
N PRO A 77 22.14 -2.93 -4.57
CA PRO A 77 23.17 -1.90 -4.54
C PRO A 77 22.61 -0.52 -4.16
N LEU A 78 21.40 -0.20 -4.63
CA LEU A 78 20.77 1.09 -4.37
C LEU A 78 20.26 1.20 -2.93
N ILE A 79 19.69 0.12 -2.38
CA ILE A 79 19.27 0.04 -0.98
C ILE A 79 20.47 0.25 -0.08
N PHE A 80 21.57 -0.45 -0.35
CA PHE A 80 22.83 -0.25 0.37
C PHE A 80 23.28 1.20 0.25
N SER A 81 23.35 1.78 -0.95
CA SER A 81 23.79 3.18 -1.07
C SER A 81 22.91 4.16 -0.31
N VAL A 82 21.58 4.05 -0.38
CA VAL A 82 20.65 4.99 0.28
C VAL A 82 20.68 4.86 1.80
N VAL A 83 20.84 3.65 2.34
CA VAL A 83 20.80 3.39 3.79
C VAL A 83 22.18 3.41 4.43
N LEU A 84 23.18 2.82 3.78
CA LEU A 84 24.54 2.70 4.31
C LEU A 84 25.28 4.04 4.26
N TRP A 85 25.08 4.84 3.20
CA TRP A 85 25.72 6.17 3.10
C TRP A 85 25.44 7.08 4.31
N PRO A 86 24.19 7.33 4.75
CA PRO A 86 23.95 8.22 5.88
C PRO A 86 24.49 7.64 7.19
N VAL A 87 24.42 6.31 7.36
CA VAL A 87 25.01 5.64 8.53
C VAL A 87 26.52 5.84 8.57
N LEU A 88 27.22 5.59 7.46
CA LEU A 88 28.66 5.78 7.35
C LEU A 88 29.05 7.26 7.46
N PHE A 89 28.23 8.16 6.93
CA PHE A 89 28.46 9.59 7.05
C PHE A 89 28.40 10.04 8.52
N ILE A 90 27.37 9.65 9.26
CA ILE A 90 27.27 9.94 10.70
C ILE A 90 28.44 9.32 11.45
N TRP A 91 28.77 8.06 11.15
CA TRP A 91 29.92 7.39 11.76
C TRP A 91 31.23 8.16 11.50
N SER A 92 31.45 8.64 10.28
CA SER A 92 32.63 9.43 9.92
C SER A 92 32.77 10.71 10.75
N VAL A 93 31.66 11.35 11.10
CA VAL A 93 31.66 12.55 11.96
C VAL A 93 32.06 12.18 13.39
N ILE A 94 31.49 11.09 13.93
CA ILE A 94 31.79 10.61 15.28
C ILE A 94 33.26 10.19 15.39
N ASP A 95 33.75 9.45 14.40
CA ASP A 95 35.15 9.00 14.32
C ASP A 95 36.12 10.19 14.33
N ALA A 96 35.87 11.19 13.48
CA ALA A 96 36.68 12.41 13.45
C ALA A 96 36.69 13.15 14.80
N TRP A 97 35.53 13.22 15.48
CA TRP A 97 35.42 13.83 16.80
C TRP A 97 36.25 13.07 17.85
N TRP A 98 36.18 11.74 17.87
CA TRP A 98 36.95 10.92 18.81
C TRP A 98 38.45 11.03 18.58
N VAL A 99 38.89 10.99 17.33
CA VAL A 99 40.31 11.15 16.98
C VAL A 99 40.83 12.50 17.47
N SER A 100 40.10 13.59 17.18
CA SER A 100 40.47 14.94 17.64
C SER A 100 40.52 15.04 19.17
N SER A 101 39.50 14.51 19.85
CA SER A 101 39.43 14.51 21.31
C SER A 101 40.59 13.74 21.95
N GLY A 102 40.98 12.60 21.35
CA GLY A 102 42.11 11.80 21.82
C GLY A 102 43.46 12.49 21.67
N ILE A 103 43.64 13.32 20.62
CA ILE A 103 44.85 14.13 20.45
C ILE A 103 44.94 15.19 21.55
N VAL A 104 43.84 15.88 21.84
CA VAL A 104 43.79 16.91 22.90
C VAL A 104 44.08 16.30 24.28
N ALA A 105 43.45 15.17 24.60
CA ALA A 105 43.66 14.49 25.87
C ALA A 105 45.12 14.07 26.09
N LYS A 106 45.80 13.62 25.02
CA LYS A 106 47.23 13.28 25.08
C LYS A 106 48.12 14.51 25.27
N ALA A 107 47.79 15.62 24.61
CA ALA A 107 48.54 16.87 24.73
C ALA A 107 48.40 17.52 26.11
N GLU A 108 47.33 17.26 26.85
CA GLU A 108 47.17 17.69 28.24
C GLU A 108 47.98 16.84 29.24
N SER A 109 48.24 15.57 28.89
CA SER A 109 48.96 14.61 29.75
C SER A 109 50.48 14.62 29.61
N ASP A 110 51.02 15.37 28.65
CA ASP A 110 52.45 15.52 28.32
C ASP A 110 52.99 16.87 28.83
#